data_AF-A0A917CQR1-F1
#
_entry.id   AF-A0A917CQR1-F1
#
_cell.length_a   1.000
_cell.length_b   1.000
_cell.length_c   1.000
_cell.angle_alpha   90.00
_cell.angle_beta   90.00
_cell.angle_gamma   90.00
#
_symmetry.space_group_name_H-M   'P 1'
#
loop_
_entity.id
_entity.type
_entity.pdbx_description
1 polymer ?
#
loop_
_entity_poly.entity_id
_entity_poly.type
_entity_poly.pdbx_seq_one_letter_code
_entity_poly.pdbx_strand_id
1 'polypeptide(L)'
;MFQRDYFMRMIEQMAGAIGQVIGLRERKEHLEALQVIDELLDRQFRLNSRLIHSLSDKDLTELLTTNGVTDFASVQAIAVLFKEKGQIYEEKGEEGLSYIFRLKSLNLFLRAAVAECDAIAADPKQEVRLLLAMLEVYELPPDTKRLLLEWYQLDGAYDQAENVLYELLEDEEISAEEAVQFYTMLQWLSDDQLENGGLSREEVEEGILELQKQGV
;
A
#
# COMPACT_ATOMS: atom_id res chain seq x y z
N MET A 1 -23.08 -10.99 13.85
CA MET A 1 -22.45 -11.65 15.02
C MET A 1 -21.16 -12.34 14.59
N PHE A 2 -21.20 -13.32 13.69
CA PHE A 2 -20.02 -14.08 13.23
C PHE A 2 -18.84 -13.26 12.69
N GLN A 3 -19.08 -12.20 11.91
CA GLN A 3 -18.01 -11.38 11.33
C GLN A 3 -17.27 -10.54 12.39
N ARG A 4 -18.00 -9.97 13.35
CA ARG A 4 -17.41 -9.19 14.45
C ARG A 4 -16.58 -10.08 15.38
N ASP A 5 -17.09 -11.28 15.68
CA ASP A 5 -16.36 -12.26 16.50
C ASP A 5 -15.10 -12.77 15.77
N TYR A 6 -15.19 -12.94 14.45
CA TYR A 6 -14.03 -13.27 13.61
C TYR A 6 -12.96 -12.17 13.67
N PHE A 7 -13.33 -10.90 13.45
CA PHE A 7 -12.39 -9.78 13.52
C PHE A 7 -11.77 -9.63 14.91
N MET A 8 -12.56 -9.71 15.98
CA MET A 8 -12.04 -9.63 17.34
C MET A 8 -11.01 -10.72 17.63
N ARG A 9 -11.33 -11.98 17.27
CA ARG A 9 -10.38 -13.08 17.44
C ARG A 9 -9.10 -12.87 16.61
N MET A 10 -9.23 -12.38 15.39
CA MET A 10 -8.10 -12.07 14.53
C MET A 10 -7.23 -10.97 15.16
N ILE A 11 -7.82 -9.87 15.61
CA ILE A 11 -7.12 -8.75 16.27
C ILE A 11 -6.39 -9.24 17.52
N GLU A 12 -7.03 -10.03 18.37
CA GLU A 12 -6.41 -10.59 19.58
C GLU A 12 -5.21 -11.48 19.26
N GLN A 13 -5.33 -12.35 18.25
CA GLN A 13 -4.24 -13.23 17.82
C GLN A 13 -3.08 -12.44 17.19
N MET A 14 -3.40 -11.45 16.37
CA MET A 14 -2.43 -10.53 15.77
C MET A 14 -1.66 -9.78 16.86
N ALA A 15 -2.36 -9.18 17.83
CA ALA A 15 -1.73 -8.44 18.93
C ALA A 15 -0.82 -9.35 19.77
N GLY A 16 -1.25 -10.58 20.07
CA GLY A 16 -0.45 -11.56 20.79
C GLY A 16 0.84 -11.94 20.03
N ALA A 17 0.72 -12.22 18.73
CA ALA A 17 1.86 -12.58 17.89
C ALA A 17 2.84 -11.41 17.70
N ILE A 18 2.35 -10.20 17.45
CA ILE A 18 3.18 -9.00 17.33
C ILE A 18 3.93 -8.75 18.65
N GLY A 19 3.25 -8.85 19.79
CA GLY A 19 3.90 -8.74 21.10
C GLY A 19 5.01 -9.77 21.30
N GLN A 20 4.80 -11.02 20.85
CA GLN A 20 5.83 -12.05 20.87
C GLN A 20 6.99 -11.73 19.92
N VAL A 21 6.72 -11.27 18.70
CA VAL A 21 7.72 -10.87 17.70
C VAL A 21 8.61 -9.74 18.23
N ILE A 22 8.00 -8.71 18.84
CA ILE A 22 8.75 -7.59 19.45
C ILE A 22 9.69 -8.12 20.53
N GLY A 23 9.21 -8.96 21.45
CA GLY A 23 10.05 -9.53 22.50
C GLY A 23 11.18 -10.42 21.97
N LEU A 24 10.97 -11.14 20.87
CA LEU A 24 12.00 -11.95 20.20
C LEU A 24 13.06 -11.05 19.54
N ARG A 25 12.63 -9.98 18.85
CA ARG A 25 13.53 -8.99 18.23
C ARG A 25 14.42 -8.29 19.27
N GLU A 26 13.87 -7.90 20.42
CA GLU A 26 14.65 -7.32 21.53
C GLU A 26 15.79 -8.25 22.02
N ARG A 27 15.56 -9.58 21.96
CA ARG A 27 16.56 -10.60 22.29
C ARG A 27 17.45 -10.98 21.10
N LYS A 28 17.27 -10.37 19.93
CA LYS A 28 17.94 -10.69 18.66
C LYS A 28 17.65 -12.11 18.15
N GLU A 29 16.55 -12.70 18.59
CA GLU A 29 16.04 -14.02 18.18
C GLU A 29 15.24 -13.87 16.87
N HIS A 30 15.92 -13.38 15.81
CA HIS A 30 15.26 -12.97 14.56
C HIS A 30 14.66 -14.14 13.77
N LEU A 31 15.28 -15.34 13.83
CA LEU A 31 14.76 -16.51 13.11
C LEU A 31 13.47 -17.01 13.75
N GLU A 32 13.43 -17.03 15.07
CA GLU A 32 12.26 -17.36 15.87
C GLU A 32 11.14 -16.33 15.63
N ALA A 33 11.48 -15.03 15.57
CA ALA A 33 10.51 -13.99 15.24
C ALA A 33 9.86 -14.21 13.86
N LEU A 34 10.65 -14.55 12.83
CA LEU A 34 10.15 -14.89 11.50
C LEU A 34 9.26 -16.15 11.53
N GLN A 35 9.63 -17.16 12.31
CA GLN A 35 8.83 -18.39 12.48
C GLN A 35 7.45 -18.09 13.10
N VAL A 36 7.38 -17.21 14.09
CA VAL A 36 6.08 -16.79 14.67
C VAL A 36 5.18 -16.17 13.61
N ILE A 37 5.74 -15.30 12.75
CA ILE A 37 4.98 -14.68 11.66
C ILE A 37 4.51 -15.73 10.65
N ASP A 38 5.39 -16.62 10.20
CA ASP A 38 5.02 -17.65 9.22
C ASP A 38 3.99 -18.64 9.78
N GLU A 39 4.08 -19.02 11.06
CA GLU A 39 3.06 -19.85 11.72
C GLU A 39 1.70 -19.16 11.83
N LEU A 40 1.69 -17.86 12.10
CA LEU A 40 0.45 -17.08 12.14
C LEU A 40 -0.18 -17.00 10.74
N LEU A 41 0.64 -16.76 9.71
CA LEU A 41 0.18 -16.76 8.32
C LEU A 41 -0.47 -18.10 7.93
N ASP A 42 0.20 -19.21 8.25
CA ASP A 42 -0.27 -20.56 7.96
C ASP A 42 -1.57 -20.90 8.71
N ARG A 43 -1.65 -20.58 10.01
CA ARG A 43 -2.79 -20.97 10.86
C ARG A 43 -4.02 -20.09 10.64
N GLN A 44 -3.84 -18.78 10.56
CA GLN A 44 -4.96 -17.84 10.53
C GLN A 44 -5.56 -17.70 9.14
N PHE A 45 -4.72 -17.55 8.11
CA PHE A 45 -5.20 -17.33 6.75
C PHE A 45 -5.34 -18.64 5.95
N ARG A 46 -4.88 -19.78 6.51
CA ARG A 46 -4.80 -21.08 5.82
C ARG A 46 -4.01 -21.02 4.52
N LEU A 47 -3.13 -20.03 4.45
CA LEU A 47 -2.29 -19.77 3.30
C LEU A 47 -0.90 -20.26 3.64
N ASN A 48 -0.37 -21.13 2.78
CA ASN A 48 1.01 -21.54 2.90
C ASN A 48 1.90 -20.29 2.82
N SER A 49 2.68 -20.03 3.86
CA SER A 49 3.61 -18.90 3.94
C SER A 49 4.48 -18.78 2.68
N ARG A 50 4.96 -19.88 2.10
CA ARG A 50 5.70 -19.86 0.82
C ARG A 50 4.87 -19.35 -0.36
N LEU A 51 3.58 -19.70 -0.41
CA LEU A 51 2.67 -19.20 -1.44
C LEU A 51 2.45 -17.69 -1.27
N ILE A 52 2.16 -17.23 -0.04
CA ILE A 52 1.97 -15.80 0.27
C ILE A 52 3.19 -14.97 -0.12
N HIS A 53 4.39 -15.48 0.14
CA HIS A 53 5.64 -14.79 -0.24
C HIS A 53 5.81 -14.68 -1.76
N SER A 54 5.31 -15.66 -2.51
CA SER A 54 5.43 -15.70 -3.98
C SER A 54 4.36 -14.92 -4.74
N LEU A 55 3.19 -14.68 -4.14
CA LEU A 55 2.07 -13.99 -4.80
C LEU A 55 2.33 -12.49 -4.93
N SER A 56 1.82 -11.89 -6.00
CA SER A 56 1.69 -10.43 -6.09
C SER A 56 0.67 -9.92 -5.06
N ASP A 57 0.72 -8.64 -4.72
CA ASP A 57 -0.30 -8.01 -3.87
C ASP A 57 -1.71 -8.11 -4.49
N LYS A 58 -1.79 -8.07 -5.83
CA LYS A 58 -3.03 -8.29 -6.59
C LYS A 58 -3.57 -9.69 -6.37
N ASP A 59 -2.78 -10.71 -6.64
CA ASP A 59 -3.20 -12.11 -6.52
C ASP A 59 -3.56 -12.46 -5.06
N LEU A 60 -2.82 -11.90 -4.10
CA LEU A 60 -3.12 -12.09 -2.68
C LEU A 60 -4.46 -11.45 -2.29
N THR A 61 -4.77 -10.26 -2.81
CA THR A 61 -6.06 -9.59 -2.60
C THR A 61 -7.20 -10.37 -3.27
N GLU A 62 -7.00 -10.86 -4.48
CA GLU A 62 -7.96 -11.70 -5.21
C GLU A 62 -8.23 -13.01 -4.46
N LEU A 63 -7.19 -13.64 -3.90
CA LEU A 63 -7.33 -14.85 -3.10
C LEU A 63 -8.22 -14.62 -1.86
N LEU A 64 -8.15 -13.43 -1.26
CA LEU A 64 -8.96 -13.03 -0.10
C LEU A 64 -10.35 -12.52 -0.50
N THR A 65 -10.70 -12.60 -1.78
CA THR A 65 -12.02 -12.22 -2.30
C THR A 65 -12.93 -13.43 -2.40
N THR A 66 -14.08 -13.38 -1.71
CA THR A 66 -15.11 -14.43 -1.80
C THR A 66 -16.42 -13.82 -2.27
N ASN A 67 -17.00 -14.38 -3.34
CA ASN A 67 -18.25 -13.88 -3.94
C ASN A 67 -18.21 -12.38 -4.27
N GLY A 68 -17.05 -11.88 -4.72
CA GLY A 68 -16.85 -10.47 -5.07
C GLY A 68 -16.64 -9.53 -3.89
N VAL A 69 -16.55 -10.05 -2.66
CA VAL A 69 -16.26 -9.26 -1.45
C VAL A 69 -14.87 -9.63 -0.92
N THR A 70 -13.98 -8.65 -0.89
CA THR A 70 -12.62 -8.78 -0.35
C THR A 70 -12.64 -8.72 1.17
N ASP A 71 -11.97 -9.66 1.83
CA ASP A 71 -11.71 -9.59 3.27
C ASP A 71 -10.55 -8.63 3.58
N PHE A 72 -10.84 -7.33 3.56
CA PHE A 72 -9.85 -6.29 3.83
C PHE A 72 -9.27 -6.33 5.25
N ALA A 73 -9.96 -6.94 6.21
CA ALA A 73 -9.41 -7.15 7.54
C ALA A 73 -8.21 -8.10 7.47
N SER A 74 -8.33 -9.18 6.68
CA SER A 74 -7.23 -10.10 6.41
C SER A 74 -6.12 -9.45 5.58
N VAL A 75 -6.46 -8.63 4.57
CA VAL A 75 -5.48 -7.86 3.79
C VAL A 75 -4.63 -6.97 4.71
N GLN A 76 -5.27 -6.18 5.58
CA GLN A 76 -4.59 -5.32 6.55
C GLN A 76 -3.73 -6.15 7.50
N ALA A 77 -4.25 -7.26 8.03
CA ALA A 77 -3.51 -8.10 8.96
C ALA A 77 -2.24 -8.71 8.30
N ILE A 78 -2.32 -9.21 7.07
CA ILE A 78 -1.16 -9.73 6.35
C ILE A 78 -0.16 -8.61 6.04
N ALA A 79 -0.64 -7.42 5.69
CA ALA A 79 0.23 -6.26 5.46
C ALA A 79 1.03 -5.90 6.73
N VAL A 80 0.40 -5.87 7.91
CA VAL A 80 1.10 -5.68 9.20
C VAL A 80 2.20 -6.73 9.40
N LEU A 81 1.91 -8.01 9.12
CA LEU A 81 2.90 -9.08 9.24
C LEU A 81 4.07 -8.90 8.27
N PHE A 82 3.82 -8.48 7.03
CA PHE A 82 4.87 -8.18 6.07
C PHE A 82 5.73 -6.99 6.49
N LYS A 83 5.13 -5.92 7.04
CA LYS A 83 5.88 -4.80 7.62
C LYS A 83 6.84 -5.28 8.72
N GLU A 84 6.37 -6.13 9.63
CA GLU A 84 7.21 -6.72 10.68
C GLU A 84 8.33 -7.61 10.11
N LYS A 85 8.06 -8.43 9.08
CA LYS A 85 9.12 -9.19 8.39
C LYS A 85 10.17 -8.25 7.81
N GLY A 86 9.74 -7.17 7.15
CA GLY A 86 10.64 -6.16 6.60
C GLY A 86 11.57 -5.60 7.67
N GLN A 87 11.01 -5.23 8.82
CA GLN A 87 11.79 -4.75 9.97
C GLN A 87 12.79 -5.79 10.49
N ILE A 88 12.41 -7.06 10.61
CA ILE A 88 13.31 -8.12 11.06
C ILE A 88 14.46 -8.33 10.05
N TYR A 89 14.18 -8.26 8.74
CA TYR A 89 15.24 -8.40 7.73
C TYR A 89 16.19 -7.20 7.71
N GLU A 90 15.69 -5.98 7.93
CA GLU A 90 16.55 -4.81 8.14
C GLU A 90 17.49 -5.00 9.35
N GLU A 91 16.97 -5.47 10.48
CA GLU A 91 17.77 -5.77 11.69
C GLU A 91 18.84 -6.86 11.46
N LYS A 92 18.62 -7.75 10.49
CA LYS A 92 19.58 -8.76 10.05
C LYS A 92 20.60 -8.24 9.03
N GLY A 93 20.44 -7.03 8.52
CA GLY A 93 21.25 -6.48 7.42
C GLY A 93 20.88 -7.04 6.05
N GLU A 94 19.72 -7.66 5.91
CA GLU A 94 19.21 -8.27 4.67
C GLU A 94 18.32 -7.25 3.93
N GLU A 95 18.91 -6.15 3.47
CA GLU A 95 18.18 -5.00 2.91
C GLU A 95 17.27 -5.36 1.75
N GLY A 96 17.70 -6.27 0.86
CA GLY A 96 16.87 -6.71 -0.28
C GLY A 96 15.57 -7.41 0.17
N LEU A 97 15.64 -8.23 1.23
CA LEU A 97 14.44 -8.85 1.80
C LEU A 97 13.59 -7.85 2.58
N SER A 98 14.23 -6.89 3.27
CA SER A 98 13.51 -5.79 3.93
C SER A 98 12.65 -5.02 2.92
N TYR A 99 13.28 -4.58 1.82
CA TYR A 99 12.62 -3.88 0.72
C TYR A 99 11.43 -4.69 0.16
N ILE A 100 11.64 -5.96 -0.19
CA ILE A 100 10.58 -6.82 -0.75
C ILE A 100 9.36 -6.88 0.17
N PHE A 101 9.57 -7.08 1.47
CA PHE A 101 8.46 -7.20 2.42
C PHE A 101 7.79 -5.87 2.74
N ARG A 102 8.55 -4.76 2.81
CA ARG A 102 7.99 -3.41 2.96
C ARG A 102 7.16 -3.01 1.74
N LEU A 103 7.64 -3.29 0.53
CA LEU A 103 6.91 -3.01 -0.71
C LEU A 103 5.60 -3.81 -0.79
N LYS A 104 5.63 -5.10 -0.46
CA LYS A 104 4.41 -5.93 -0.39
C LYS A 104 3.42 -5.37 0.63
N SER A 105 3.90 -4.95 1.80
CA SER A 105 3.07 -4.29 2.81
C SER A 105 2.46 -2.99 2.27
N LEU A 106 3.25 -2.16 1.59
CA LEU A 106 2.80 -0.89 1.01
C LEU A 106 1.65 -1.13 0.02
N ASN A 107 1.84 -2.06 -0.92
CA ASN A 107 0.83 -2.32 -1.94
C ASN A 107 -0.48 -2.86 -1.36
N LEU A 108 -0.43 -3.72 -0.33
CA LEU A 108 -1.63 -4.20 0.34
C LEU A 108 -2.37 -3.09 1.08
N PHE A 109 -1.64 -2.18 1.75
CA PHE A 109 -2.25 -1.03 2.39
C PHE A 109 -2.79 0.00 1.39
N LEU A 110 -2.12 0.21 0.24
CA LEU A 110 -2.64 1.04 -0.84
C LEU A 110 -3.96 0.48 -1.37
N ARG A 111 -4.03 -0.82 -1.65
CA ARG A 111 -5.29 -1.47 -2.07
C ARG A 111 -6.41 -1.31 -1.04
N ALA A 112 -6.08 -1.45 0.24
CA ALA A 112 -7.03 -1.23 1.33
C ALA A 112 -7.48 0.24 1.43
N ALA A 113 -6.58 1.18 1.21
CA ALA A 113 -6.88 2.62 1.25
C ALA A 113 -7.71 3.07 0.05
N VAL A 114 -7.39 2.61 -1.16
CA VAL A 114 -8.14 2.85 -2.40
C VAL A 114 -9.56 2.28 -2.30
N ALA A 115 -9.72 1.11 -1.67
CA ALA A 115 -11.03 0.52 -1.43
C ALA A 115 -11.84 1.20 -0.31
N GLU A 116 -11.31 2.27 0.31
CA GLU A 116 -11.92 3.02 1.41
C GLU A 116 -12.42 2.12 2.55
N CYS A 117 -11.71 1.03 2.83
CA CYS A 117 -12.14 0.06 3.82
C CYS A 117 -11.94 0.57 5.26
N ASP A 118 -12.75 0.05 6.19
CA ASP A 118 -12.63 0.36 7.61
C ASP A 118 -11.28 -0.10 8.19
N ALA A 119 -10.72 0.69 9.10
CA ALA A 119 -9.52 0.31 9.87
C ALA A 119 -9.88 -0.77 10.90
N ILE A 120 -9.59 -2.03 10.57
CA ILE A 120 -9.90 -3.19 11.43
C ILE A 120 -8.65 -3.71 12.12
N ALA A 121 -7.61 -4.03 11.35
CA ALA A 121 -6.33 -4.51 11.90
C ALA A 121 -5.29 -3.39 12.02
N ALA A 122 -5.29 -2.45 11.07
CA ALA A 122 -4.49 -1.24 11.09
C ALA A 122 -5.17 -0.16 10.23
N ASP A 123 -4.83 1.11 10.44
CA ASP A 123 -5.28 2.21 9.59
C ASP A 123 -4.49 2.20 8.27
N PRO A 124 -5.12 1.92 7.12
CA PRO A 124 -4.42 1.82 5.85
C PRO A 124 -3.71 3.12 5.46
N LYS A 125 -4.36 4.28 5.65
CA LYS A 125 -3.80 5.57 5.23
C LYS A 125 -2.60 5.95 6.07
N GLN A 126 -2.66 5.68 7.38
CA GLN A 126 -1.53 5.87 8.27
C GLN A 126 -0.35 4.96 7.89
N GLU A 127 -0.63 3.69 7.62
CA GLU A 127 0.39 2.70 7.29
C GLU A 127 1.07 2.97 5.94
N VAL A 128 0.33 3.41 4.92
CA VAL A 128 0.91 3.85 3.64
C VAL A 128 1.94 4.95 3.86
N ARG A 129 1.59 6.02 4.61
CA ARG A 129 2.53 7.12 4.90
C ARG A 129 3.79 6.66 5.62
N LEU A 130 3.66 5.75 6.58
CA LEU A 130 4.81 5.19 7.30
C LEU A 130 5.72 4.38 6.37
N LEU A 131 5.14 3.55 5.51
CA LEU A 131 5.89 2.69 4.59
C LEU A 131 6.55 3.49 3.46
N LEU A 132 5.91 4.55 2.97
CA LEU A 132 6.53 5.47 2.02
C LEU A 132 7.79 6.12 2.60
N ALA A 133 7.73 6.60 3.84
CA ALA A 133 8.91 7.14 4.52
C ALA A 133 10.03 6.09 4.70
N MET A 134 9.67 4.82 4.92
CA MET A 134 10.64 3.72 5.01
C MET A 134 11.23 3.31 3.65
N LEU A 135 10.56 3.66 2.55
CA LEU A 135 10.92 3.28 1.19
C LEU A 135 11.44 4.46 0.36
N GLU A 136 11.54 5.66 0.93
CA GLU A 136 11.91 6.91 0.24
C GLU A 136 13.24 6.83 -0.54
N VAL A 137 14.18 5.99 -0.08
CA VAL A 137 15.49 5.80 -0.73
C VAL A 137 15.46 4.85 -1.93
N TYR A 138 14.32 4.20 -2.18
CA TYR A 138 14.15 3.23 -3.26
C TYR A 138 13.25 3.79 -4.35
N GLU A 139 13.61 3.48 -5.59
CA GLU A 139 12.73 3.70 -6.73
C GLU A 139 11.56 2.72 -6.66
N LEU A 140 10.33 3.25 -6.65
CA LEU A 140 9.13 2.41 -6.56
C LEU A 140 8.78 1.82 -7.92
N PRO A 141 8.36 0.54 -8.00
CA PRO A 141 7.96 -0.05 -9.27
C PRO A 141 6.74 0.66 -9.89
N PRO A 142 6.62 0.68 -11.23
CA PRO A 142 5.51 1.36 -11.93
C PRO A 142 4.12 0.95 -11.44
N ASP A 143 3.89 -0.33 -11.19
CA ASP A 143 2.62 -0.83 -10.64
C ASP A 143 2.29 -0.24 -9.26
N THR A 144 3.32 0.04 -8.44
CA THR A 144 3.17 0.68 -7.13
C THR A 144 2.90 2.18 -7.29
N LYS A 145 3.61 2.85 -8.19
CA LYS A 145 3.35 4.25 -8.55
C LYS A 145 1.92 4.45 -9.06
N ARG A 146 1.40 3.53 -9.89
CA ARG A 146 0.00 3.56 -10.36
C ARG A 146 -1.01 3.46 -9.21
N LEU A 147 -0.77 2.58 -8.22
CA LEU A 147 -1.60 2.51 -7.02
C LEU A 147 -1.50 3.78 -6.14
N LEU A 148 -0.31 4.39 -6.06
CA LEU A 148 -0.10 5.65 -5.35
C LEU A 148 -0.85 6.80 -6.01
N LEU A 149 -0.78 6.90 -7.34
CA LEU A 149 -1.52 7.89 -8.11
C LEU A 149 -3.02 7.81 -7.80
N GLU A 150 -3.61 6.61 -7.89
CA GLU A 150 -5.02 6.37 -7.56
C GLU A 150 -5.34 6.75 -6.11
N TRP A 151 -4.49 6.35 -5.16
CA TRP A 151 -4.69 6.67 -3.75
C TRP A 151 -4.63 8.17 -3.46
N TYR A 152 -3.64 8.89 -4.01
CA TYR A 152 -3.51 10.33 -3.81
C TYR A 152 -4.68 11.10 -4.42
N GLN A 153 -5.19 10.67 -5.59
CA GLN A 153 -6.39 11.23 -6.17
C GLN A 153 -7.62 11.08 -5.26
N LEU A 154 -7.78 9.91 -4.63
CA LEU A 154 -8.88 9.64 -3.70
C LEU A 154 -8.71 10.37 -2.36
N ASP A 155 -7.48 10.51 -1.87
CA ASP A 155 -7.19 11.24 -0.62
C ASP A 155 -7.24 12.76 -0.79
N GLY A 156 -7.30 13.24 -2.05
CA GLY A 156 -7.32 14.66 -2.39
C GLY A 156 -5.96 15.34 -2.35
N ALA A 157 -4.86 14.58 -2.33
CA ALA A 157 -3.48 15.07 -2.38
C ALA A 157 -3.04 15.21 -3.83
N TYR A 158 -3.61 16.19 -4.55
CA TYR A 158 -3.45 16.30 -6.00
C TYR A 158 -2.03 16.70 -6.42
N ASP A 159 -1.32 17.48 -5.61
CA ASP A 159 0.11 17.78 -5.78
C ASP A 159 0.97 16.51 -5.78
N GLN A 160 0.72 15.60 -4.83
CA GLN A 160 1.42 14.32 -4.74
C GLN A 160 1.04 13.39 -5.88
N ALA A 161 -0.23 13.39 -6.27
CA ALA A 161 -0.70 12.64 -7.43
C ALA A 161 -0.01 13.12 -8.71
N GLU A 162 0.13 14.43 -8.89
CA GLU A 162 0.80 15.04 -10.04
C GLU A 162 2.30 14.66 -10.09
N ASN A 163 3.01 14.70 -8.97
CA ASN A 163 4.41 14.26 -8.92
C ASN A 163 4.58 12.81 -9.41
N VAL A 164 3.73 11.90 -8.91
CA VAL A 164 3.75 10.48 -9.33
C VAL A 164 3.36 10.32 -10.81
N LEU A 165 2.43 11.15 -11.30
CA LEU A 165 2.04 11.16 -12.72
C LEU A 165 3.22 11.51 -13.62
N TYR A 166 4.00 12.54 -13.26
CA TYR A 166 5.18 12.95 -14.03
C TYR A 166 6.27 11.88 -14.00
N GLU A 167 6.55 11.27 -12.85
CA GLU A 167 7.48 10.14 -12.78
C GLU A 167 7.06 9.01 -13.73
N LEU A 168 5.77 8.64 -13.74
CA LEU A 168 5.25 7.62 -14.65
C LEU A 168 5.34 8.02 -16.13
N LEU A 169 5.21 9.31 -16.45
CA LEU A 169 5.38 9.82 -17.82
C LEU A 169 6.84 9.74 -18.26
N GLU A 170 7.77 10.17 -17.39
CA GLU A 170 9.21 10.13 -17.65
C GLU A 170 9.72 8.71 -17.87
N ASP A 171 9.17 7.75 -17.12
CA ASP A 171 9.47 6.33 -17.23
C ASP A 171 8.78 5.63 -18.43
N GLU A 172 7.98 6.38 -19.23
CA GLU A 172 7.14 5.86 -20.33
C GLU A 172 6.11 4.78 -19.88
N GLU A 173 5.74 4.81 -18.60
CA GLU A 173 4.82 3.85 -17.99
C GLU A 173 3.36 4.26 -18.11
N ILE A 174 3.07 5.53 -18.40
CA ILE A 174 1.74 6.03 -18.79
C ILE A 174 1.82 6.84 -20.08
N SER A 175 0.73 6.85 -20.84
CA SER A 175 0.61 7.69 -22.03
C SER A 175 0.28 9.15 -21.68
N ALA A 176 0.64 10.09 -22.55
CA ALA A 176 0.20 11.48 -22.43
C ALA A 176 -1.34 11.61 -22.43
N GLU A 177 -2.06 10.70 -23.09
CA GLU A 177 -3.53 10.65 -23.05
C GLU A 177 -4.05 10.29 -21.65
N GLU A 178 -3.48 9.27 -20.99
CA GLU A 178 -3.80 8.94 -19.60
C GLU A 178 -3.51 10.12 -18.67
N ALA A 179 -2.39 10.82 -18.85
CA ALA A 179 -2.05 11.99 -18.05
C ALA A 179 -3.01 13.17 -18.29
N VAL A 180 -3.46 13.40 -19.53
CA VAL A 180 -4.51 14.40 -19.80
C VAL A 180 -5.83 14.03 -19.13
N GLN A 181 -6.17 12.74 -19.04
CA GLN A 181 -7.38 12.29 -18.32
C GLN A 181 -7.31 12.64 -16.82
N PHE A 182 -6.13 12.52 -16.19
CA PHE A 182 -5.92 12.97 -14.81
C PHE A 182 -6.32 14.43 -14.62
N TYR A 183 -5.74 15.35 -15.40
CA TYR A 183 -6.06 16.78 -15.28
C TYR A 183 -7.51 17.10 -15.68
N THR A 184 -8.06 16.40 -16.68
CA THR A 184 -9.45 16.57 -17.09
C THR A 184 -10.41 16.22 -15.94
N MET A 185 -10.08 15.24 -15.10
CA MET A 185 -10.86 14.95 -13.89
C MET A 185 -10.77 16.09 -12.87
N LEU A 186 -9.58 16.67 -12.67
CA LEU A 186 -9.37 17.80 -11.75
C LEU A 186 -10.13 19.07 -12.18
N GLN A 187 -10.38 19.27 -13.47
CA GLN A 187 -11.19 20.39 -13.96
C GLN A 187 -12.62 20.43 -13.40
N TRP A 188 -13.16 19.28 -12.96
CA TRP A 188 -14.50 19.20 -12.36
C TRP A 188 -14.54 19.62 -10.88
N LEU A 189 -13.40 19.76 -10.23
CA LEU A 189 -13.29 20.20 -8.84
C LEU A 189 -13.40 21.71 -8.76
N SER A 190 -13.82 22.24 -7.61
CA SER A 190 -13.79 23.69 -7.32
C SER A 190 -12.37 24.17 -7.01
N ASP A 191 -12.13 25.48 -7.11
CA ASP A 191 -10.81 26.07 -6.80
C ASP A 191 -10.42 25.77 -5.35
N ASP A 192 -11.35 25.89 -4.39
CA ASP A 192 -11.13 25.52 -2.99
C ASP A 192 -10.68 24.05 -2.83
N GLN A 193 -11.24 23.12 -3.61
CA GLN A 193 -10.85 21.70 -3.54
C GLN A 193 -9.45 21.48 -4.10
N LEU A 194 -9.11 22.15 -5.21
CA LEU A 194 -7.77 22.08 -5.79
C LEU A 194 -6.73 22.67 -4.82
N GLU A 195 -7.00 23.86 -4.28
CA GLU A 195 -6.09 24.55 -3.36
C GLU A 195 -5.83 23.73 -2.09
N ASN A 196 -6.88 23.09 -1.55
CA ASN A 196 -6.73 22.18 -0.41
C ASN A 196 -5.90 20.92 -0.75
N GLY A 197 -5.90 20.51 -2.01
CA GLY A 197 -5.09 19.40 -2.53
C GLY A 197 -3.75 19.82 -3.11
N GLY A 198 -3.33 21.07 -2.90
CA GLY A 198 -2.01 21.56 -3.29
C GLY A 198 -1.85 21.99 -4.75
N LEU A 199 -2.94 22.09 -5.51
CA LEU A 199 -2.91 22.57 -6.90
C LEU A 199 -3.78 23.81 -7.11
N SER A 200 -3.40 24.66 -8.02
CA SER A 200 -4.23 25.76 -8.52
C SER A 200 -4.95 25.39 -9.81
N ARG A 201 -6.00 26.15 -10.14
CA ARG A 201 -6.68 26.02 -11.46
C ARG A 201 -5.71 26.24 -12.61
N GLU A 202 -4.82 27.21 -12.47
CA GLU A 202 -3.83 27.59 -13.47
C GLU A 202 -2.85 26.43 -13.74
N GLU A 203 -2.32 25.79 -12.69
CA GLU A 203 -1.46 24.61 -12.81
C GLU A 203 -2.15 23.45 -13.55
N VAL A 204 -3.43 23.17 -13.24
CA VAL A 204 -4.21 22.13 -13.94
C VAL A 204 -4.37 22.45 -15.43
N GLU A 205 -4.64 23.70 -15.79
CA GLU A 205 -4.77 24.14 -17.19
C GLU A 205 -3.42 24.11 -17.92
N GLU A 206 -2.34 24.52 -17.26
CA GLU A 206 -0.98 24.49 -17.78
C GLU A 206 -0.52 23.05 -18.05
N GLY A 207 -0.76 22.12 -17.13
CA GLY A 207 -0.43 20.69 -17.29
C GLY A 207 -1.10 20.07 -18.51
N ILE A 208 -2.39 20.39 -18.77
CA ILE A 208 -3.09 19.95 -19.99
C ILE A 208 -2.42 20.52 -21.24
N LEU A 209 -2.12 21.82 -21.24
CA LEU A 209 -1.52 22.50 -22.38
C LEU A 209 -0.11 21.98 -22.69
N GLU A 210 0.67 21.64 -21.66
CA GLU A 210 1.99 21.06 -21.82
C GLU A 210 1.93 19.67 -22.45
N LEU A 211 1.09 18.78 -21.93
CA LEU A 211 0.92 17.43 -22.46
C LEU A 211 0.39 17.42 -23.89
N GLN A 212 -0.52 18.34 -24.24
CA GLN A 212 -1.02 18.48 -25.61
C GLN A 212 0.05 18.96 -26.60
N LYS A 213 1.03 19.77 -26.15
CA LYS A 213 2.16 20.19 -26.99
C LYS A 213 3.18 19.08 -27.20
N GLN A 214 3.33 18.19 -26.22
CA GLN A 214 4.23 17.04 -26.31
C GLN A 214 3.64 15.89 -27.14
N GLY A 215 2.31 15.82 -27.28
CA GLY A 215 1.57 14.79 -28.04
C GLY A 215 1.24 15.10 -29.51
N VAL A 216 1.89 16.08 -30.15
CA VAL A 216 1.74 16.43 -31.60
C VAL A 216 3.08 16.40 -32.33
#